data_AF-A0A0Q7XLF3-F1
#
_entry.id   AF-A0A0Q7XLF3-F1
#
_cell.length_a   1.000
_cell.length_b   1.000
_cell.length_c   1.000
_cell.angle_alpha   90.00
_cell.angle_beta   90.00
_cell.angle_gamma   90.00
#
_symmetry.space_group_name_H-M   'P 1'
#
loop_
_entity.id
_entity.type
_entity.pdbx_description
1 polymer ?
#
loop_
_entity_poly.entity_id
_entity_poly.type
_entity_poly.pdbx_seq_one_letter_code
_entity_poly.pdbx_strand_id
1 'polypeptide(L)'
;MYDNKNWEELVKGVVSKRFVVNTYYFYLGAAAEGLGYPVAAHKYYELAAKTPEKCTDYQTWTDSCVGFKFPDEAVGRMAGLVGAMGEEKSWLPGQGPIVNELVGMSPTAIENLLEPKPGNSPVRDKFETDDEYNARMGKMGKGLFAVAPLDTKDSHNCLTTYDHAAGEYKISRCLALVGGLPLRHRAFEGSPIRLANAITSRDIRRDIREDYYYTGSYVWNQSIKVSRDEAKALDDDLMVGIVAQDFGVLRKCRSCDSGRGPNWKDEAFVRGSLNDSWMITVRPINVQRIVVYRRLDSRVLYSFSPNKS
;
A
#
# COMPACT_ATOMS: atom_id res chain seq x y z
N MET A 1 26.03 15.29 -16.17
CA MET A 1 24.57 15.45 -16.26
C MET A 1 23.93 15.51 -14.88
N TYR A 2 24.11 14.48 -14.06
CA TYR A 2 23.63 14.45 -12.67
C TYR A 2 24.25 15.56 -11.79
N ASP A 3 25.58 15.68 -11.76
CA ASP A 3 26.26 16.71 -10.93
C ASP A 3 25.92 18.14 -11.36
N ASN A 4 25.72 18.34 -12.66
CA ASN A 4 25.34 19.63 -13.25
C ASN A 4 23.84 19.92 -13.16
N LYS A 5 23.04 19.03 -12.54
CA LYS A 5 21.58 19.15 -12.39
C LYS A 5 20.81 19.33 -13.71
N ASN A 6 21.33 18.80 -14.82
CA ASN A 6 20.63 18.85 -16.11
C ASN A 6 19.65 17.67 -16.23
N TRP A 7 18.48 17.79 -15.61
CA TRP A 7 17.56 16.68 -15.39
C TRP A 7 16.91 16.14 -16.67
N GLU A 8 16.50 17.02 -17.60
CA GLU A 8 15.89 16.58 -18.86
C GLU A 8 16.87 15.77 -19.73
N GLU A 9 18.11 16.23 -19.79
CA GLU A 9 19.17 15.54 -20.52
C GLU A 9 19.55 14.23 -19.82
N LEU A 10 19.56 14.22 -18.48
CA LEU A 10 19.77 13.01 -17.69
C LEU A 10 18.70 11.95 -18.00
N VAL A 11 17.41 12.31 -18.03
CA VAL A 11 16.34 11.36 -18.40
C VAL A 11 16.58 10.78 -19.80
N LYS A 12 16.84 11.63 -20.80
CA LYS A 12 17.09 11.20 -22.19
C LYS A 12 18.31 10.26 -22.27
N GLY A 13 19.38 10.60 -21.56
CA GLY A 13 20.60 9.79 -21.51
C GLY A 13 20.43 8.46 -20.79
N VAL A 14 19.60 8.39 -19.75
CA VAL A 14 19.35 7.16 -19.00
C VAL A 14 18.40 6.24 -19.76
N VAL A 15 17.25 6.75 -20.23
CA VAL A 15 16.23 5.96 -20.94
C VAL A 15 16.78 5.36 -22.24
N SER A 16 17.60 6.10 -23.00
CA SER A 16 18.18 5.62 -24.26
C SER A 16 19.14 4.44 -24.10
N LYS A 17 19.81 4.31 -22.95
CA LYS A 17 20.78 3.23 -22.68
C LYS A 17 20.13 1.88 -22.42
N ARG A 18 18.84 1.86 -22.02
CA ARG A 18 18.05 0.64 -21.72
C ARG A 18 18.74 -0.36 -20.77
N PHE A 19 19.70 0.11 -19.99
CA PHE A 19 20.49 -0.73 -19.09
C PHE A 19 19.86 -0.69 -17.70
N VAL A 20 19.00 -1.67 -17.41
CA VAL A 20 18.14 -1.68 -16.22
C VAL A 20 18.90 -2.28 -15.03
N VAL A 21 19.58 -1.41 -14.28
CA VAL A 21 20.27 -1.74 -13.02
C VAL A 21 19.89 -0.72 -11.93
N ASN A 22 20.25 -0.94 -10.68
CA ASN A 22 19.99 0.00 -9.59
C ASN A 22 20.40 1.48 -9.89
N THR A 23 21.54 1.74 -10.55
CA THR A 23 21.94 3.11 -10.94
C THR A 23 21.02 3.74 -11.99
N TYR A 24 20.47 2.95 -12.91
CA TYR A 24 19.49 3.43 -13.90
C TYR A 24 18.25 4.00 -13.21
N TYR A 25 17.69 3.23 -12.29
CA TYR A 25 16.54 3.68 -11.52
C TYR A 25 16.88 4.84 -10.59
N PHE A 26 18.07 4.85 -10.00
CA PHE A 26 18.49 5.98 -9.16
C PHE A 26 18.54 7.29 -9.95
N TYR A 27 19.10 7.30 -11.16
CA TYR A 27 19.15 8.52 -11.97
C TYR A 27 17.78 8.97 -12.46
N LEU A 28 16.87 8.03 -12.77
CA LEU A 28 15.47 8.40 -13.05
C LEU A 28 14.81 9.02 -11.82
N GLY A 29 15.11 8.49 -10.62
CA GLY A 29 14.64 9.04 -9.36
C GLY A 29 15.13 10.47 -9.14
N ALA A 30 16.43 10.69 -9.34
CA ALA A 30 17.02 12.01 -9.21
C ALA A 30 16.52 13.03 -10.22
N ALA A 31 16.31 12.60 -11.47
CA ALA A 31 15.77 13.49 -12.48
C ALA A 31 14.30 13.84 -12.16
N ALA A 32 13.50 12.85 -11.75
CA ALA A 32 12.13 13.10 -11.33
C ALA A 32 12.08 14.03 -10.10
N GLU A 33 12.99 13.87 -9.13
CA GLU A 33 13.11 14.77 -7.98
C GLU A 33 13.43 16.19 -8.44
N GLY A 34 14.47 16.34 -9.27
CA GLY A 34 14.92 17.62 -9.77
C GLY A 34 13.93 18.35 -10.68
N LEU A 35 13.02 17.61 -11.31
CA LEU A 35 11.92 18.15 -12.13
C LEU A 35 10.65 18.43 -11.32
N GLY A 36 10.66 18.22 -10.00
CA GLY A 36 9.50 18.49 -9.14
C GLY A 36 8.42 17.40 -9.17
N TYR A 37 8.78 16.15 -9.52
CA TYR A 37 7.90 14.99 -9.49
C TYR A 37 8.26 14.05 -8.31
N PRO A 38 8.03 14.44 -7.05
CA PRO A 38 8.52 13.70 -5.88
C PRO A 38 7.93 12.28 -5.78
N VAL A 39 6.71 12.06 -6.25
CA VAL A 39 6.08 10.73 -6.29
C VAL A 39 6.80 9.80 -7.27
N ALA A 40 7.11 10.29 -8.48
CA ALA A 40 7.85 9.53 -9.48
C ALA A 40 9.28 9.28 -9.01
N ALA A 41 9.91 10.29 -8.39
CA ALA A 41 11.23 10.19 -7.80
C ALA A 41 11.30 9.07 -6.76
N HIS A 42 10.35 9.05 -5.83
CA HIS A 42 10.24 8.01 -4.82
C HIS A 42 10.11 6.62 -5.45
N LYS A 43 9.25 6.44 -6.46
CA LYS A 43 9.08 5.16 -7.15
C LYS A 43 10.36 4.66 -7.81
N TYR A 44 11.10 5.54 -8.46
CA TYR A 44 12.36 5.18 -9.08
C TYR A 44 13.46 4.88 -8.06
N TYR A 45 13.54 5.61 -6.96
CA TYR A 45 14.46 5.26 -5.88
C TYR A 45 14.08 3.94 -5.19
N GLU A 46 12.80 3.64 -5.07
CA GLU A 46 12.34 2.35 -4.55
C GLU A 46 12.78 1.19 -5.46
N LEU A 47 12.63 1.36 -6.79
CA LEU A 47 13.15 0.41 -7.78
C LEU A 47 14.66 0.27 -7.65
N ALA A 48 15.39 1.37 -7.52
CA ALA A 48 16.84 1.35 -7.33
C ALA A 48 17.27 0.55 -6.08
N ALA A 49 16.52 0.68 -4.97
CA ALA A 49 16.80 -0.04 -3.73
C ALA A 49 16.47 -1.53 -3.81
N LYS A 50 15.45 -1.92 -4.60
CA LYS A 50 14.94 -3.30 -4.69
C LYS A 50 15.50 -4.10 -5.87
N THR A 51 16.16 -3.46 -6.84
CA THR A 51 16.63 -4.13 -8.07
C THR A 51 17.69 -5.20 -7.72
N PRO A 52 17.49 -6.47 -8.12
CA PRO A 52 18.46 -7.54 -7.89
C PRO A 52 19.75 -7.35 -8.67
N GLU A 53 19.67 -6.85 -9.92
CA GLU A 53 20.82 -6.43 -10.69
C GLU A 53 21.48 -5.19 -10.08
N LYS A 54 22.51 -5.45 -9.28
CA LYS A 54 23.35 -4.41 -8.71
C LYS A 54 24.43 -4.00 -9.71
N CYS A 55 24.69 -2.70 -9.82
CA CYS A 55 25.99 -2.23 -10.26
C CYS A 55 27.05 -2.96 -9.42
N THR A 56 28.10 -3.44 -10.09
CA THR A 56 29.15 -4.20 -9.44
C THR A 56 30.01 -3.26 -8.62
N ASP A 57 29.87 -3.33 -7.30
CA ASP A 57 30.83 -2.86 -6.30
C ASP A 57 31.87 -3.96 -6.11
N TYR A 58 32.78 -4.11 -7.06
CA TYR A 58 33.92 -5.01 -6.92
C TYR A 58 35.18 -4.18 -6.76
N GLN A 59 36.07 -4.63 -5.87
CA GLN A 59 37.44 -4.16 -5.65
C GLN A 59 38.36 -4.33 -6.89
N THR A 60 37.84 -4.15 -8.09
CA THR A 60 38.57 -4.15 -9.36
C THR A 60 38.40 -2.78 -10.02
N TRP A 61 39.36 -2.43 -10.88
CA TRP A 61 39.72 -1.10 -11.39
C TRP A 61 38.59 -0.22 -12.01
N THR A 62 37.32 -0.66 -12.05
CA THR A 62 36.20 0.08 -12.64
C THR A 62 34.96 0.02 -11.75
N ASP A 63 34.78 1.03 -10.90
CA ASP A 63 33.54 1.24 -10.13
C ASP A 63 32.38 1.60 -11.09
N SER A 64 31.52 0.62 -11.35
CA SER A 64 30.33 0.78 -12.19
C SER A 64 29.17 1.48 -11.47
N CYS A 65 29.25 1.60 -10.14
CA CYS A 65 28.31 2.33 -9.31
C CYS A 65 28.63 3.82 -9.23
N VAL A 66 29.79 4.26 -9.74
CA VAL A 66 30.21 5.67 -9.80
C VAL A 66 30.13 6.32 -8.41
N GLY A 67 30.59 5.59 -7.38
CA GLY A 67 30.62 6.04 -5.98
C GLY A 67 29.31 5.88 -5.19
N PHE A 68 28.21 5.45 -5.82
CA PHE A 68 26.94 5.23 -5.09
C PHE A 68 26.92 3.89 -4.36
N LYS A 69 26.44 3.92 -3.11
CA LYS A 69 26.25 2.73 -2.28
C LYS A 69 24.78 2.33 -2.23
N PHE A 70 24.41 1.27 -2.94
CA PHE A 70 23.04 0.75 -2.94
C PHE A 70 22.89 -0.39 -1.92
N PRO A 71 21.78 -0.45 -1.16
CA PRO A 71 20.55 0.35 -1.32
C PRO A 71 20.55 1.71 -0.60
N ASP A 72 21.56 2.01 0.22
CA ASP A 72 21.53 3.11 1.19
C ASP A 72 21.31 4.49 0.56
N GLU A 73 21.96 4.80 -0.57
CA GLU A 73 21.81 6.07 -1.29
C GLU A 73 20.36 6.30 -1.76
N ALA A 74 19.75 5.27 -2.33
CA ALA A 74 18.36 5.35 -2.78
C ALA A 74 17.40 5.52 -1.60
N VAL A 75 17.65 4.81 -0.48
CA VAL A 75 16.85 4.94 0.74
C VAL A 75 17.00 6.33 1.36
N GLY A 76 18.21 6.88 1.40
CA GLY A 76 18.47 8.23 1.88
C GLY A 76 17.73 9.30 1.09
N ARG A 77 17.74 9.20 -0.25
CA ARG A 77 16.99 10.09 -1.14
C ARG A 77 15.47 9.97 -0.93
N MET A 78 14.93 8.76 -0.81
CA MET A 78 13.50 8.56 -0.53
C MET A 78 13.06 9.25 0.76
N ALA A 79 13.87 9.17 1.82
CA ALA A 79 13.54 9.82 3.10
C ALA A 79 13.42 11.35 2.98
N GLY A 80 14.23 11.98 2.11
CA GLY A 80 14.18 13.42 1.85
C GLY A 80 12.96 13.89 1.05
N LEU A 81 12.34 12.99 0.27
CA LEU A 81 11.17 13.32 -0.55
C LEU A 81 9.87 13.40 0.26
N VAL A 82 9.83 12.78 1.45
CA VAL A 82 8.63 12.67 2.29
C VAL A 82 8.01 14.05 2.57
N GLY A 83 8.83 15.07 2.86
CA GLY A 83 8.37 16.44 3.12
C GLY A 83 7.89 17.23 1.89
N ALA A 84 8.27 16.83 0.67
CA ALA A 84 7.83 17.49 -0.57
C ALA A 84 6.50 16.94 -1.10
N MET A 85 6.02 15.84 -0.53
CA MET A 85 4.84 15.11 -1.04
C MET A 85 3.52 15.64 -0.47
N GLY A 86 3.53 16.43 0.62
CA GLY A 86 2.30 16.93 1.25
C GLY A 86 2.48 17.48 2.67
N GLU A 87 1.36 17.81 3.31
CA GLU A 87 1.34 18.24 4.72
C GLU A 87 1.31 17.03 5.65
N GLU A 88 2.31 16.92 6.53
CA GLU A 88 2.40 15.90 7.57
C GLU A 88 2.05 16.45 8.94
N LYS A 89 1.30 15.66 9.72
CA LYS A 89 1.02 15.92 11.13
C LYS A 89 1.14 14.62 11.91
N SER A 90 1.78 14.70 13.06
CA SER A 90 2.04 13.57 13.94
C SER A 90 1.60 13.92 15.36
N TRP A 91 1.06 12.94 16.07
CA TRP A 91 0.61 13.06 17.45
C TRP A 91 1.18 11.94 18.29
N LEU A 92 1.31 12.21 19.60
CA LEU A 92 1.57 11.15 20.57
C LEU A 92 0.30 10.33 20.82
N PRO A 93 0.42 9.08 21.30
CA PRO A 93 -0.72 8.27 21.70
C PRO A 93 -1.65 9.03 22.65
N GLY A 94 -2.96 8.98 22.35
CA GLY A 94 -3.98 9.69 23.13
C GLY A 94 -4.15 11.18 22.82
N GLN A 95 -3.22 11.83 22.13
CA GLN A 95 -3.27 13.29 21.86
C GLN A 95 -3.91 13.66 20.53
N GLY A 96 -3.95 12.73 19.57
CA GLY A 96 -4.55 13.01 18.26
C GLY A 96 -6.08 13.10 18.29
N PRO A 97 -6.68 13.75 17.28
CA PRO A 97 -8.13 13.80 17.11
C PRO A 97 -8.71 12.42 16.83
N ILE A 98 -10.02 12.26 17.04
CA ILE A 98 -10.72 11.05 16.60
C ILE A 98 -10.76 11.03 15.07
N VAL A 99 -10.50 9.87 14.46
CA VAL A 99 -10.37 9.73 13.00
C VAL A 99 -11.61 10.23 12.25
N ASN A 100 -12.81 9.98 12.77
CA ASN A 100 -14.07 10.44 12.18
C ASN A 100 -14.22 11.97 12.25
N GLU A 101 -13.68 12.63 13.28
CA GLU A 101 -13.68 14.10 13.37
C GLU A 101 -12.68 14.70 12.38
N LEU A 102 -11.53 14.05 12.19
CA LEU A 102 -10.49 14.51 11.27
C LEU A 102 -10.87 14.31 9.80
N VAL A 103 -11.50 13.19 9.47
CA VAL A 103 -11.82 12.78 8.10
C VAL A 103 -13.25 13.17 7.70
N GLY A 104 -14.18 13.20 8.66
CA GLY A 104 -15.59 13.48 8.39
C GLY A 104 -16.32 12.36 7.63
N MET A 105 -15.76 11.14 7.61
CA MET A 105 -16.33 9.96 6.95
C MET A 105 -16.19 8.73 7.84
N SER A 106 -17.11 7.78 7.68
CA SER A 106 -17.02 6.48 8.35
C SER A 106 -16.01 5.57 7.65
N PRO A 107 -15.17 4.84 8.40
CA PRO A 107 -14.22 3.91 7.84
C PRO A 107 -14.93 2.74 7.17
N THR A 108 -14.49 2.39 5.97
CA THR A 108 -14.92 1.21 5.22
C THR A 108 -13.77 0.22 5.17
N ALA A 109 -13.96 -1.01 5.64
CA ALA A 109 -12.93 -2.02 5.55
C ALA A 109 -12.54 -2.27 4.08
N ILE A 110 -11.25 -2.46 3.80
CA ILE A 110 -10.74 -2.63 2.42
C ILE A 110 -11.42 -3.81 1.70
N GLU A 111 -11.83 -4.84 2.43
CA GLU A 111 -12.52 -6.01 1.89
C GLU A 111 -13.91 -5.69 1.36
N ASN A 112 -14.57 -4.69 1.95
CA ASN A 112 -15.92 -4.27 1.56
C ASN A 112 -15.92 -3.42 0.28
N LEU A 113 -14.74 -3.01 -0.24
CA LEU A 113 -14.64 -2.32 -1.53
C LEU A 113 -14.98 -3.23 -2.72
N LEU A 114 -14.97 -4.56 -2.53
CA LEU A 114 -15.38 -5.53 -3.53
C LEU A 114 -16.90 -5.74 -3.59
N GLU A 115 -17.61 -5.39 -2.53
CA GLU A 115 -19.05 -5.54 -2.50
C GLU A 115 -19.65 -4.60 -3.57
N PRO A 116 -20.58 -5.10 -4.40
CA PRO A 116 -21.23 -4.24 -5.38
C PRO A 116 -21.81 -3.05 -4.63
N LYS A 117 -21.36 -1.83 -4.97
CA LYS A 117 -21.94 -0.60 -4.45
C LYS A 117 -23.46 -0.77 -4.64
N PRO A 118 -24.27 -0.66 -3.58
CA PRO A 118 -25.70 -0.92 -3.69
C PRO A 118 -26.20 -0.12 -4.89
N GLY A 119 -26.79 -0.84 -5.87
CA GLY A 119 -27.12 -0.32 -7.21
C GLY A 119 -28.16 0.80 -7.22
N ASN A 120 -28.45 1.36 -6.06
CA ASN A 120 -29.14 2.61 -5.91
C ASN A 120 -28.17 3.71 -6.32
N SER A 121 -28.05 3.95 -7.63
CA SER A 121 -27.95 5.33 -8.08
C SER A 121 -28.96 6.10 -7.24
N PRO A 122 -28.54 7.14 -6.50
CA PRO A 122 -29.39 7.83 -5.55
C PRO A 122 -30.64 8.31 -6.27
N VAL A 123 -31.72 7.52 -6.19
CA VAL A 123 -33.00 7.91 -6.72
C VAL A 123 -33.46 9.02 -5.79
N ARG A 124 -33.82 10.16 -6.36
CA ARG A 124 -34.43 11.25 -5.62
C ARG A 124 -35.69 10.70 -4.93
N ASP A 125 -35.81 10.89 -3.62
CA ASP A 125 -37.06 10.53 -2.95
C ASP A 125 -38.18 11.39 -3.55
N LYS A 126 -39.38 10.83 -3.75
CA LYS A 126 -40.53 11.56 -4.27
C LYS A 126 -40.91 12.78 -3.41
N PHE A 127 -40.44 12.83 -2.16
CA PHE A 127 -40.65 13.94 -1.23
C PHE A 127 -39.42 14.83 -1.01
N GLU A 128 -38.30 14.56 -1.66
CA GLU A 128 -37.06 15.34 -1.52
C GLU A 128 -37.06 16.55 -2.47
N THR A 129 -36.81 17.75 -1.94
CA THR A 129 -36.66 18.97 -2.75
C THR A 129 -35.39 18.93 -3.60
N ASP A 130 -35.29 19.80 -4.62
CA ASP A 130 -34.09 19.87 -5.47
C ASP A 130 -32.85 20.25 -4.67
N ASP A 131 -33.01 21.16 -3.70
CA ASP A 131 -31.92 21.59 -2.83
C ASP A 131 -31.47 20.49 -1.87
N GLU A 132 -32.41 19.72 -1.29
CA GLU A 132 -32.08 18.56 -0.45
C GLU A 132 -31.39 17.46 -1.23
N TYR A 133 -31.89 17.15 -2.44
CA TYR A 133 -31.26 16.19 -3.34
C TYR A 133 -29.85 16.64 -3.72
N ASN A 134 -29.67 17.90 -4.14
CA ASN A 134 -28.37 18.45 -4.50
C ASN A 134 -27.42 18.51 -3.29
N ALA A 135 -27.91 18.83 -2.10
CA ALA A 135 -27.12 18.79 -0.86
C ALA A 135 -26.68 17.36 -0.48
N ARG A 136 -27.55 16.36 -0.70
CA ARG A 136 -27.24 14.94 -0.50
C ARG A 136 -26.23 14.44 -1.53
N MET A 137 -26.42 14.78 -2.81
CA MET A 137 -25.49 14.45 -3.89
C MET A 137 -24.13 15.12 -3.70
N GLY A 138 -24.11 16.38 -3.25
CA GLY A 138 -22.90 17.10 -2.89
C GLY A 138 -22.14 16.47 -1.71
N LYS A 139 -22.83 15.78 -0.80
CA LYS A 139 -22.21 14.98 0.27
C LYS A 139 -21.70 13.62 -0.22
N MET A 140 -22.33 13.00 -1.22
CA MET A 140 -21.86 11.75 -1.84
C MET A 140 -20.57 11.93 -2.65
N GLY A 141 -20.25 13.15 -3.10
CA GLY A 141 -18.98 13.49 -3.74
C GLY A 141 -17.75 13.58 -2.80
N LYS A 142 -17.90 13.30 -1.49
CA LYS A 142 -16.83 13.51 -0.49
C LYS A 142 -15.70 12.48 -0.50
N GLY A 143 -15.74 11.51 -1.40
CA GLY A 143 -14.76 10.43 -1.45
C GLY A 143 -15.13 9.25 -0.56
N LEU A 144 -14.22 8.30 -0.48
CA LEU A 144 -14.31 7.07 0.29
C LEU A 144 -13.14 7.01 1.28
N PHE A 145 -13.42 6.49 2.47
CA PHE A 145 -12.41 6.26 3.51
C PHE A 145 -12.20 4.77 3.70
N ALA A 146 -11.19 4.21 3.02
CA ALA A 146 -10.89 2.78 3.08
C ALA A 146 -9.80 2.49 4.12
N VAL A 147 -10.03 1.51 4.98
CA VAL A 147 -9.14 1.18 6.11
C VAL A 147 -8.69 -0.28 6.09
N ALA A 148 -7.48 -0.52 6.59
CA ALA A 148 -6.93 -1.84 6.79
C ALA A 148 -6.10 -1.89 8.09
N PRO A 149 -6.05 -3.04 8.79
CA PRO A 149 -5.06 -3.26 9.83
C PRO A 149 -3.65 -3.05 9.30
N LEU A 150 -2.81 -2.39 10.09
CA LEU A 150 -1.39 -2.24 9.80
C LEU A 150 -0.61 -3.31 10.57
N ASP A 151 -0.17 -4.35 9.88
CA ASP A 151 0.65 -5.40 10.49
C ASP A 151 2.10 -4.93 10.61
N THR A 152 2.52 -4.56 11.81
CA THR A 152 3.89 -4.14 12.11
C THR A 152 4.81 -5.30 12.48
N LYS A 153 4.26 -6.50 12.67
CA LYS A 153 5.04 -7.71 12.97
C LYS A 153 5.61 -8.33 11.69
N ASP A 154 4.93 -8.11 10.56
CA ASP A 154 5.46 -8.47 9.26
C ASP A 154 6.54 -7.48 8.80
N SER A 155 7.80 -7.93 8.87
CA SER A 155 9.00 -7.14 8.54
C SER A 155 9.00 -6.59 7.11
N HIS A 156 8.12 -7.09 6.23
CA HIS A 156 8.03 -6.61 4.86
C HIS A 156 7.23 -5.30 4.76
N ASN A 157 6.21 -5.14 5.60
CA ASN A 157 5.26 -4.02 5.50
C ASN A 157 5.70 -2.82 6.32
N CYS A 158 6.10 -3.01 7.57
CA CYS A 158 6.60 -1.95 8.43
C CYS A 158 7.68 -2.48 9.37
N LEU A 159 8.83 -1.80 9.43
CA LEU A 159 9.89 -2.17 10.36
C LEU A 159 9.73 -1.35 11.64
N THR A 160 9.23 -2.01 12.69
CA THR A 160 9.12 -1.42 14.02
C THR A 160 10.23 -1.92 14.92
N THR A 161 10.78 -1.03 15.72
CA THR A 161 11.80 -1.37 16.73
C THR A 161 11.53 -0.57 18.01
N TYR A 162 11.89 -1.13 19.16
CA TYR A 162 11.79 -0.43 20.45
C TYR A 162 13.17 -0.29 21.09
N ASP A 163 13.59 0.95 21.31
CA ASP A 163 14.81 1.27 22.03
C ASP A 163 14.50 1.33 23.53
N HIS A 164 14.93 0.30 24.25
CA HIS A 164 14.72 0.19 25.69
C HIS A 164 15.43 1.28 26.49
N ALA A 165 16.58 1.78 26.02
CA ALA A 165 17.34 2.80 26.72
C ALA A 165 16.71 4.19 26.51
N ALA A 166 16.21 4.46 25.31
CA ALA A 166 15.57 5.72 24.98
C ALA A 166 14.07 5.79 25.34
N GLY A 167 13.44 4.64 25.62
CA GLY A 167 11.98 4.57 25.80
C GLY A 167 11.24 4.97 24.54
N GLU A 168 11.74 4.50 23.39
CA GLU A 168 11.37 5.04 22.09
C GLU A 168 10.96 3.92 21.12
N TYR A 169 9.73 4.01 20.62
CA TYR A 169 9.21 3.15 19.58
C TYR A 169 9.43 3.81 18.21
N LYS A 170 10.21 3.15 17.36
CA LYS A 170 10.58 3.61 16.03
C LYS A 170 9.82 2.81 14.99
N ILE A 171 9.07 3.53 14.16
CA ILE A 171 8.42 3.02 12.97
C ILE A 171 9.24 3.53 11.79
N SER A 172 9.80 2.59 11.04
CA SER A 172 10.63 2.89 9.89
C SER A 172 10.18 2.05 8.71
N ARG A 173 10.32 2.59 7.50
CA ARG A 173 10.02 1.86 6.26
C ARG A 173 8.63 1.22 6.32
N CYS A 174 7.64 1.96 6.82
CA CYS A 174 6.27 1.51 6.79
C CYS A 174 5.75 1.67 5.36
N LEU A 175 6.10 0.67 4.55
CA LEU A 175 5.79 0.47 3.13
C LEU A 175 4.36 -0.06 2.94
N ALA A 176 3.51 0.02 3.96
CA ALA A 176 2.11 -0.38 3.90
C ALA A 176 1.37 0.21 2.68
N LEU A 177 1.84 1.31 2.12
CA LEU A 177 1.23 1.97 0.97
C LEU A 177 2.05 1.86 -0.30
N VAL A 178 2.95 0.88 -0.38
CA VAL A 178 3.88 0.68 -1.48
C VAL A 178 3.49 -0.57 -2.26
N GLY A 179 3.25 -0.40 -3.56
CA GLY A 179 2.85 -1.49 -4.45
C GLY A 179 3.79 -2.69 -4.39
N GLY A 180 3.22 -3.90 -4.29
CA GLY A 180 3.95 -5.17 -4.35
C GLY A 180 3.89 -6.03 -3.08
N LEU A 181 3.50 -5.46 -1.94
CA LEU A 181 3.27 -6.20 -0.70
C LEU A 181 1.80 -6.15 -0.27
N PRO A 182 1.24 -7.26 0.23
CA PRO A 182 -0.12 -7.30 0.69
C PRO A 182 -0.24 -6.63 2.06
N LEU A 183 -1.19 -5.72 2.18
CA LEU A 183 -1.58 -5.06 3.42
C LEU A 183 -2.38 -5.96 4.33
N ARG A 184 -3.18 -6.83 3.71
CA ARG A 184 -4.14 -7.64 4.42
C ARG A 184 -4.24 -9.00 3.77
N HIS A 185 -4.14 -10.00 4.61
CA HIS A 185 -4.44 -11.38 4.29
C HIS A 185 -5.78 -11.75 4.88
N ARG A 186 -6.64 -12.33 4.06
CA ARG A 186 -7.91 -12.92 4.50
C ARG A 186 -7.97 -14.36 4.01
N ALA A 187 -8.23 -15.28 4.92
CA ALA A 187 -8.46 -16.68 4.60
C ALA A 187 -9.86 -17.07 5.11
N PHE A 188 -10.65 -17.74 4.29
CA PHE A 188 -11.98 -18.20 4.65
C PHE A 188 -12.39 -19.42 3.83
N GLU A 189 -13.33 -20.20 4.36
CA GLU A 189 -13.92 -21.32 3.65
C GLU A 189 -14.99 -20.78 2.68
N GLY A 190 -14.81 -21.05 1.39
CA GLY A 190 -15.78 -20.77 0.35
C GLY A 190 -16.84 -21.87 0.24
N SER A 191 -17.82 -21.66 -0.65
CA SER A 191 -18.82 -22.70 -0.92
C SER A 191 -18.15 -23.96 -1.47
N PRO A 192 -18.52 -25.16 -0.96
CA PRO A 192 -17.95 -26.41 -1.39
C PRO A 192 -18.21 -26.64 -2.89
N ILE A 193 -17.30 -27.35 -3.54
CA ILE A 193 -17.41 -27.68 -4.97
C ILE A 193 -17.70 -29.16 -5.09
N ARG A 194 -18.74 -29.52 -5.85
CA ARG A 194 -19.00 -30.92 -6.18
C ARG A 194 -18.11 -31.35 -7.34
N LEU A 195 -17.25 -32.33 -7.10
CA LEU A 195 -16.46 -32.97 -8.14
C LEU A 195 -16.94 -34.40 -8.37
N ALA A 196 -16.85 -34.87 -9.61
CA ALA A 196 -17.20 -36.22 -10.00
C ALA A 196 -16.15 -36.80 -10.95
N ASN A 197 -15.87 -38.09 -10.79
CA ASN A 197 -15.10 -38.88 -11.75
C ASN A 197 -15.97 -40.05 -12.26
N ALA A 198 -15.37 -40.99 -13.00
CA ALA A 198 -16.11 -42.12 -13.57
C ALA A 198 -16.73 -43.08 -12.53
N ILE A 199 -16.34 -42.99 -11.25
CA ILE A 199 -16.72 -43.95 -10.20
C ILE A 199 -17.58 -43.29 -9.12
N THR A 200 -17.27 -42.06 -8.73
CA THR A 200 -17.87 -41.41 -7.55
C THR A 200 -17.96 -39.90 -7.71
N SER A 201 -18.83 -39.28 -6.92
CA SER A 201 -18.93 -37.83 -6.75
C SER A 201 -18.84 -37.47 -5.28
N ARG A 202 -18.13 -36.40 -4.95
CA ARG A 202 -18.12 -35.85 -3.59
C ARG A 202 -17.99 -34.34 -3.59
N ASP A 203 -18.54 -33.72 -2.56
CA ASP A 203 -18.30 -32.31 -2.27
C ASP A 203 -16.90 -32.19 -1.65
N ILE A 204 -16.10 -31.26 -2.18
CA ILE A 204 -14.78 -30.95 -1.66
C ILE A 204 -14.79 -29.57 -1.01
N ARG A 205 -13.99 -29.42 0.05
CA ARG A 205 -13.83 -28.15 0.75
C ARG A 205 -13.14 -27.14 -0.16
N ARG A 206 -13.56 -25.88 -0.12
CA ARG A 206 -12.90 -24.80 -0.86
C ARG A 206 -12.31 -23.80 0.11
N ASP A 207 -11.00 -23.76 0.21
CA ASP A 207 -10.28 -22.80 1.05
C ASP A 207 -9.87 -21.61 0.17
N ILE A 208 -10.31 -20.40 0.51
CA ILE A 208 -10.04 -19.18 -0.26
C ILE A 208 -9.08 -18.29 0.52
N ARG A 209 -7.98 -17.89 -0.12
CA ARG A 209 -7.05 -16.87 0.35
C ARG A 209 -7.10 -15.64 -0.54
N GLU A 210 -7.26 -14.49 0.08
CA GLU A 210 -7.27 -13.18 -0.56
C GLU A 210 -6.17 -12.31 0.02
N ASP A 211 -5.29 -11.82 -0.86
CA ASP A 211 -4.20 -10.92 -0.53
C ASP A 211 -4.54 -9.53 -1.11
N TYR A 212 -4.70 -8.51 -0.26
CA TYR A 212 -5.11 -7.16 -0.63
C TYR A 212 -3.91 -6.21 -0.71
N TYR A 213 -3.81 -5.43 -1.78
CA TYR A 213 -2.70 -4.52 -2.08
C TYR A 213 -3.24 -3.11 -2.34
N TYR A 214 -2.61 -2.05 -1.80
CA TYR A 214 -2.83 -0.69 -2.31
C TYR A 214 -1.83 -0.36 -3.41
N THR A 215 -2.27 0.38 -4.42
CA THR A 215 -1.37 1.01 -5.39
C THR A 215 -1.09 2.45 -4.97
N GLY A 216 0.06 2.64 -4.35
CA GLY A 216 0.59 3.93 -3.94
C GLY A 216 2.10 3.83 -3.73
N SER A 217 2.73 4.94 -3.36
CA SER A 217 3.99 4.95 -2.60
C SER A 217 3.91 6.06 -1.58
N TYR A 218 3.55 5.69 -0.37
CA TYR A 218 3.59 6.60 0.77
C TYR A 218 4.39 5.89 1.86
N VAL A 219 5.35 6.61 2.42
CA VAL A 219 6.25 6.08 3.45
C VAL A 219 5.99 6.88 4.71
N TRP A 220 5.64 6.15 5.76
CA TRP A 220 5.54 6.71 7.09
C TRP A 220 6.75 6.29 7.92
N ASN A 221 7.47 7.29 8.44
CA ASN A 221 8.55 7.11 9.39
C ASN A 221 8.24 7.98 10.62
N GLN A 222 8.25 7.39 11.81
CA GLN A 222 7.98 8.14 13.04
C GLN A 222 8.73 7.53 14.22
N SER A 223 9.17 8.40 15.13
CA SER A 223 9.73 8.02 16.41
C SER A 223 8.82 8.53 17.51
N ILE A 224 8.39 7.65 18.41
CA ILE A 224 7.40 7.95 19.45
C ILE A 224 7.98 7.56 20.80
N LYS A 225 8.05 8.51 21.74
CA LYS A 225 8.46 8.22 23.12
C LYS A 225 7.29 7.60 23.88
N VAL A 226 7.39 6.32 24.21
CA VAL A 226 6.34 5.52 24.86
C VAL A 226 6.95 4.45 25.75
N SER A 227 6.18 3.92 26.69
CA SER A 227 6.59 2.76 27.47
C SER A 227 6.67 1.50 26.60
N ARG A 228 7.35 0.46 27.09
CA ARG A 228 7.42 -0.85 26.42
C ARG A 228 6.03 -1.47 26.22
N ASP A 229 5.16 -1.36 27.21
CA ASP A 229 3.82 -1.94 27.15
C ASP A 229 2.95 -1.20 26.14
N GLU A 230 3.09 0.13 26.05
CA GLU A 230 2.41 0.93 25.05
C GLU A 230 2.95 0.65 23.64
N ALA A 231 4.28 0.51 23.47
CA ALA A 231 4.88 0.10 22.20
C ALA A 231 4.35 -1.26 21.74
N LYS A 232 4.24 -2.23 22.65
CA LYS A 232 3.65 -3.54 22.38
C LYS A 232 2.16 -3.43 22.01
N ALA A 233 1.41 -2.56 22.67
CA ALA A 233 0.01 -2.32 22.32
C ALA A 233 -0.13 -1.72 20.92
N LEU A 234 0.76 -0.80 20.53
CA LEU A 234 0.77 -0.22 19.19
C LEU A 234 0.97 -1.27 18.09
N ASP A 235 1.82 -2.27 18.29
CA ASP A 235 2.05 -3.30 17.26
C ASP A 235 0.78 -4.07 16.82
N ASP A 236 -0.23 -4.17 17.69
CA ASP A 236 -1.47 -4.92 17.41
C ASP A 236 -2.68 -4.01 17.12
N ASP A 237 -2.55 -2.70 17.34
CA ASP A 237 -3.67 -1.75 17.39
C ASP A 237 -3.70 -0.79 16.20
N LEU A 238 -2.65 -0.72 15.39
CA LEU A 238 -2.59 0.25 14.29
C LEU A 238 -3.52 -0.10 13.12
N MET A 239 -4.13 0.94 12.58
CA MET A 239 -4.95 0.94 11.37
C MET A 239 -4.40 2.00 10.42
N VAL A 240 -4.29 1.65 9.14
CA VAL A 240 -4.04 2.61 8.07
C VAL A 240 -5.36 2.90 7.36
N GLY A 241 -5.59 4.16 7.05
CA GLY A 241 -6.76 4.62 6.34
C GLY A 241 -6.40 5.56 5.20
N ILE A 242 -7.03 5.37 4.04
CA ILE A 242 -6.84 6.19 2.85
C ILE A 242 -8.17 6.85 2.52
N VAL A 243 -8.13 8.18 2.43
CA VAL A 243 -9.20 9.01 1.92
C VAL A 243 -8.90 9.32 0.46
N ALA A 244 -9.75 8.88 -0.44
CA ALA A 244 -9.62 9.11 -1.88
C ALA A 244 -10.98 9.45 -2.48
N GLN A 245 -11.00 10.08 -3.66
CA GLN A 245 -12.26 10.38 -4.35
C GLN A 245 -13.01 9.09 -4.72
N ASP A 246 -12.29 8.06 -5.17
CA ASP A 246 -12.84 6.74 -5.44
C ASP A 246 -11.75 5.67 -5.35
N PHE A 247 -12.12 4.41 -5.46
CA PHE A 247 -11.20 3.27 -5.50
C PHE A 247 -11.51 2.37 -6.71
N GLY A 248 -10.53 2.20 -7.59
CA GLY A 248 -10.55 1.12 -8.58
C GLY A 248 -10.12 -0.18 -7.92
N VAL A 249 -10.88 -1.26 -8.08
CA VAL A 249 -10.51 -2.57 -7.51
C VAL A 249 -10.30 -3.58 -8.63
N LEU A 250 -9.10 -4.14 -8.71
CA LEU A 250 -8.73 -5.20 -9.65
C LEU A 250 -8.57 -6.51 -8.89
N ARG A 251 -9.41 -7.51 -9.21
CA ARG A 251 -9.31 -8.85 -8.64
C ARG A 251 -8.68 -9.80 -9.66
N LYS A 252 -7.49 -10.31 -9.36
CA LYS A 252 -6.75 -11.25 -10.22
C LYS A 252 -6.61 -12.60 -9.51
N CYS A 253 -6.99 -13.66 -10.21
CA CYS A 253 -6.71 -15.01 -9.75
C CYS A 253 -5.20 -15.30 -9.81
N ARG A 254 -4.60 -15.72 -8.68
CA ARG A 254 -3.20 -16.17 -8.59
C ARG A 254 -3.09 -17.68 -8.77
N SER A 255 -3.98 -18.43 -8.13
CA SER A 255 -4.10 -19.88 -8.27
C SER A 255 -5.56 -20.28 -8.09
N CYS A 256 -6.28 -20.42 -9.20
CA CYS A 256 -7.69 -20.83 -9.27
C CYS A 256 -7.93 -21.52 -10.62
N ASP A 257 -9.10 -22.15 -10.77
CA ASP A 257 -9.44 -23.13 -11.81
C ASP A 257 -8.98 -22.83 -13.25
N SER A 258 -8.97 -21.56 -13.67
CA SER A 258 -8.59 -21.15 -15.03
C SER A 258 -7.08 -21.17 -15.32
N GLY A 259 -6.23 -21.34 -14.30
CA GLY A 259 -4.77 -21.34 -14.44
C GLY A 259 -4.09 -22.60 -13.90
N ARG A 260 -4.86 -23.61 -13.49
CA ARG A 260 -4.30 -24.86 -12.96
C ARG A 260 -4.01 -25.83 -14.10
N GLY A 261 -2.97 -26.65 -13.94
CA GLY A 261 -2.64 -27.71 -14.89
C GLY A 261 -3.80 -28.70 -15.11
N PRO A 262 -3.77 -29.52 -16.17
CA PRO A 262 -4.92 -30.32 -16.62
C PRO A 262 -5.50 -31.27 -15.54
N ASN A 263 -4.72 -31.66 -14.53
CA ASN A 263 -5.09 -32.68 -13.54
C ASN A 263 -5.58 -32.11 -12.20
N TRP A 264 -5.83 -30.79 -12.10
CA TRP A 264 -6.15 -30.16 -10.81
C TRP A 264 -7.41 -30.71 -10.15
N LYS A 265 -8.39 -31.16 -10.95
CA LYS A 265 -9.64 -31.75 -10.45
C LYS A 265 -9.38 -33.07 -9.75
N ASP A 266 -8.52 -33.91 -10.32
CA ASP A 266 -8.16 -35.20 -9.72
C ASP A 266 -7.37 -34.98 -8.42
N GLU A 267 -6.43 -34.04 -8.43
CA GLU A 267 -5.66 -33.69 -7.22
C GLU A 267 -6.57 -33.17 -6.11
N ALA A 268 -7.49 -32.25 -6.43
CA ALA A 268 -8.45 -31.72 -5.47
C ALA A 268 -9.45 -32.79 -5.01
N PHE A 269 -9.88 -33.68 -5.92
CA PHE A 269 -10.74 -34.81 -5.61
C PHE A 269 -10.06 -35.76 -4.63
N VAL A 270 -8.79 -36.11 -4.84
CA VAL A 270 -8.01 -36.98 -3.93
C VAL A 270 -7.78 -36.29 -2.59
N ARG A 271 -7.38 -35.01 -2.58
CA ARG A 271 -7.12 -34.25 -1.34
C ARG A 271 -8.38 -33.97 -0.53
N GLY A 272 -9.53 -33.81 -1.20
CA GLY A 272 -10.80 -33.40 -0.56
C GLY A 272 -10.89 -31.92 -0.30
N SER A 273 -9.94 -31.14 -0.81
CA SER A 273 -9.93 -29.70 -0.71
C SER A 273 -9.32 -29.04 -1.95
N LEU A 274 -9.72 -27.80 -2.19
CA LEU A 274 -9.19 -26.91 -3.21
C LEU A 274 -8.80 -25.58 -2.56
N ASN A 275 -7.54 -25.17 -2.74
CA ASN A 275 -7.03 -23.90 -2.20
C ASN A 275 -6.98 -22.85 -3.31
N ASP A 276 -7.88 -21.88 -3.29
CA ASP A 276 -7.85 -20.74 -4.21
C ASP A 276 -7.07 -19.57 -3.62
N SER A 277 -6.28 -18.90 -4.45
CA SER A 277 -5.54 -17.69 -4.08
C SER A 277 -5.87 -16.55 -5.04
N TRP A 278 -6.30 -15.43 -4.48
CA TRP A 278 -6.66 -14.20 -5.17
C TRP A 278 -5.77 -13.05 -4.73
N MET A 279 -5.39 -12.23 -5.70
CA MET A 279 -4.70 -10.97 -5.50
C MET A 279 -5.68 -9.84 -5.81
N ILE A 280 -5.96 -8.98 -4.84
CA ILE A 280 -6.89 -7.88 -4.95
C ILE A 280 -6.10 -6.58 -4.87
N THR A 281 -6.01 -5.88 -5.98
CA THR A 281 -5.29 -4.62 -6.09
C THR A 281 -6.27 -3.46 -6.02
N VAL A 282 -6.19 -2.69 -4.94
CA VAL A 282 -6.99 -1.51 -4.68
C VAL A 282 -6.21 -0.27 -5.10
N ARG A 283 -6.81 0.54 -5.97
CA ARG A 283 -6.22 1.74 -6.55
C ARG A 283 -7.01 2.97 -6.13
N PRO A 284 -6.51 3.76 -5.16
CA PRO A 284 -7.14 5.04 -4.86
C PRO A 284 -7.02 5.98 -6.07
N ILE A 285 -8.09 6.71 -6.33
CA ILE A 285 -8.17 7.76 -7.34
C ILE A 285 -8.22 9.09 -6.60
N ASN A 286 -7.27 9.99 -6.87
CA ASN A 286 -7.14 11.29 -6.22
C ASN A 286 -7.12 11.17 -4.68
N VAL A 287 -6.01 10.64 -4.14
CA VAL A 287 -5.80 10.56 -2.68
C VAL A 287 -5.85 11.96 -2.09
N GLN A 288 -6.72 12.16 -1.11
CA GLN A 288 -6.89 13.41 -0.39
C GLN A 288 -6.15 13.41 0.94
N ARG A 289 -6.11 12.24 1.60
CA ARG A 289 -5.49 12.08 2.90
C ARG A 289 -5.14 10.64 3.19
N ILE A 290 -4.08 10.43 3.93
CA ILE A 290 -3.70 9.17 4.57
C ILE A 290 -3.68 9.42 6.07
N VAL A 291 -4.20 8.48 6.84
CA VAL A 291 -4.18 8.52 8.30
C VAL A 291 -3.69 7.18 8.84
N VAL A 292 -2.91 7.24 9.91
CA VAL A 292 -2.64 6.09 10.76
C VAL A 292 -3.21 6.39 12.13
N TYR A 293 -4.02 5.47 12.64
CA TYR A 293 -4.76 5.65 13.88
C TYR A 293 -4.84 4.35 14.66
N ARG A 294 -5.14 4.45 15.95
CA ARG A 294 -5.34 3.30 16.84
C ARG A 294 -6.75 2.76 16.71
N ARG A 295 -6.91 1.45 16.61
CA ARG A 295 -8.22 0.79 16.52
C ARG A 295 -9.01 0.95 17.81
N LEU A 296 -8.34 0.84 18.96
CA LEU A 296 -8.95 0.82 20.28
C LEU A 296 -9.70 2.12 20.62
N ASP A 297 -9.09 3.28 20.35
CA ASP A 297 -9.64 4.59 20.71
C ASP A 297 -9.94 5.49 19.50
N SER A 298 -9.70 4.99 18.28
CA SER A 298 -9.87 5.72 17.02
C SER A 298 -9.06 7.02 16.92
N ARG A 299 -8.01 7.21 17.73
CA ARG A 299 -7.20 8.43 17.72
C ARG A 299 -6.06 8.34 16.71
N VAL A 300 -5.88 9.43 15.98
CA VAL A 300 -4.89 9.55 14.90
C VAL A 300 -3.49 9.74 15.48
N LEU A 301 -2.52 8.97 15.02
CA LEU A 301 -1.09 9.14 15.35
C LEU A 301 -0.34 9.88 14.25
N TYR A 302 -0.79 9.72 13.01
CA TYR A 302 -0.19 10.35 11.85
C TYR A 302 -1.25 10.67 10.80
N SER A 303 -1.11 11.82 10.17
CA SER A 303 -1.89 12.18 8.99
C SER A 303 -1.00 12.83 7.95
N PHE A 304 -1.23 12.47 6.70
CA PHE A 304 -0.55 13.03 5.55
C PHE A 304 -1.58 13.45 4.52
N SER A 305 -1.52 14.69 4.06
CA SER A 305 -2.37 15.20 2.98
C SER A 305 -1.48 15.49 1.78
N PRO A 306 -1.49 14.67 0.72
CA PRO A 306 -0.65 14.92 -0.44
C PRO A 306 -0.98 16.28 -1.07
N ASN A 307 0.05 16.97 -1.55
CA ASN A 307 -0.17 18.17 -2.35
C ASN A 307 -0.96 17.78 -3.60
N LYS A 308 -1.93 18.62 -3.98
CA LYS A 308 -2.62 18.47 -5.28
C LYS A 308 -1.57 18.66 -6.37
N SER A 309 -1.16 17.56 -7.00
CA SER A 309 -0.34 17.55 -8.22
C SER A 309 -1.11 18.13 -9.40
#